data_AF-A0A7R9QIP1-F1
#
_entry.id   AF-A0A7R9QIP1-F1
#
_cell.length_a   1.000
_cell.length_b   1.000
_cell.length_c   1.000
_cell.angle_alpha   90.00
_cell.angle_beta   90.00
_cell.angle_gamma   90.00
#
_symmetry.space_group_name_H-M   'P 1'
#
loop_
_entity.id
_entity.type
_entity.pdbx_description
1 polymer ?
#
loop_
_entity_poly.entity_id
_entity_poly.type
_entity_poly.pdbx_seq_one_letter_code
_entity_poly.pdbx_strand_id
1 'polypeptide(L)'
;VYQELRQAEIKGLNVYKKDNIPEKFHFKNNKNVLPILLTTDKGYLIQAPRIKSKVYPDYERSEDNEPKGGGHGFDADYVDEMRAIMYGFGPSFRRNYVSEPLEMVDHYNLFCRLLSIPSHPNNGSEDRVEKLLKEYEVNDNSDESDYDDNEDNDNNEDNDDDSVSHLQLHSFLIYGVFVTIIISLF
;
A
#
# COMPACT_ATOMS: atom_id res chain seq x y z
N VAL A 1 -9.93 31.41 18.31
CA VAL A 1 -9.92 29.97 17.93
C VAL A 1 -8.69 29.19 18.39
N TYR A 2 -7.48 29.31 17.80
CA TYR A 2 -6.34 28.45 18.21
C TYR A 2 -6.03 28.54 19.71
N GLN A 3 -5.92 29.77 20.24
CA GLN A 3 -5.64 29.98 21.66
C GLN A 3 -6.77 29.46 22.55
N GLU A 4 -8.03 29.67 22.18
CA GLU A 4 -9.19 29.11 22.90
C GLU A 4 -9.13 27.58 22.97
N LEU A 5 -8.85 26.91 21.85
CA LEU A 5 -8.73 25.44 21.80
C LEU A 5 -7.57 24.92 22.66
N ARG A 6 -6.44 25.65 22.71
CA ARG A 6 -5.31 25.31 23.56
C ARG A 6 -5.60 25.54 25.05
N GLN A 7 -6.26 26.64 25.39
CA GLN A 7 -6.61 27.00 26.76
C GLN A 7 -7.75 26.16 27.34
N ALA A 8 -8.58 25.54 26.49
CA ALA A 8 -9.64 24.65 26.92
C ALA A 8 -9.12 23.33 27.52
N GLU A 9 -7.84 22.99 27.31
CA GLU A 9 -7.17 21.80 27.88
C GLU A 9 -8.00 20.51 27.74
N ILE A 10 -8.66 20.35 26.59
CA ILE A 10 -9.54 19.21 26.32
C ILE A 10 -8.70 17.94 26.30
N LYS A 11 -9.00 17.03 27.23
CA LYS A 11 -8.31 15.75 27.35
C LYS A 11 -8.36 14.98 26.02
N GLY A 12 -7.19 14.53 25.56
CA GLY A 12 -7.06 13.75 24.34
C GLY A 12 -7.14 14.56 23.04
N LEU A 13 -7.24 15.90 23.09
CA LEU A 13 -7.23 16.76 21.91
C LEU A 13 -5.85 17.39 21.70
N ASN A 14 -5.27 17.15 20.54
CA ASN A 14 -4.03 17.75 20.10
C ASN A 14 -4.31 18.83 19.04
N VAL A 15 -3.72 20.01 19.22
CA VAL A 15 -4.01 21.20 18.40
C VAL A 15 -2.72 21.78 17.85
N TYR A 16 -2.56 21.71 16.54
CA TYR A 16 -1.37 22.20 15.83
C TYR A 16 -1.73 23.39 14.96
N LYS A 17 -0.90 24.44 14.99
CA LYS A 17 -0.82 25.35 13.85
C LYS A 17 -0.12 24.62 12.71
N LYS A 18 -0.44 24.96 11.46
CA LYS A 18 0.16 24.35 10.26
C LYS A 18 1.69 24.22 10.36
N ASP A 19 2.37 25.30 10.71
CA ASP A 19 3.84 25.32 10.79
C ASP A 19 4.42 24.44 11.89
N ASN A 20 3.60 24.12 12.90
CA ASN A 20 3.95 23.32 14.07
C ASN A 20 3.45 21.86 13.96
N ILE A 21 2.85 21.46 12.84
CA ILE A 21 2.50 20.06 12.61
C ILE A 21 3.81 19.25 12.58
N PRO A 22 3.91 18.12 13.31
CA PRO A 22 5.11 17.28 13.32
C PRO A 22 5.54 16.85 11.91
N GLU A 23 6.84 16.95 11.63
CA GLU A 23 7.40 16.60 10.30
C GLU A 23 7.14 15.15 9.92
N LYS A 24 7.11 14.25 10.91
CA LYS A 24 6.86 12.81 10.73
C LYS A 24 5.53 12.50 10.02
N PHE A 25 4.55 13.40 10.09
CA PHE A 25 3.29 13.22 9.37
C PHE A 25 3.40 13.50 7.87
N HIS A 26 4.51 14.09 7.42
CA HIS A 26 4.72 14.48 6.02
C HIS A 26 3.56 15.32 5.44
N PHE A 27 2.85 16.04 6.30
CA PHE A 27 1.55 16.63 5.97
C PHE A 27 1.63 18.14 5.74
N LYS A 28 2.41 18.85 6.57
CA LYS A 28 2.31 20.32 6.74
C LYS A 28 2.62 21.15 5.50
N ASN A 29 3.44 20.63 4.59
CA ASN A 29 3.91 21.35 3.40
C ASN A 29 2.91 21.31 2.23
N ASN A 30 1.74 20.69 2.40
CA ASN A 30 0.71 20.66 1.37
C ASN A 30 -0.18 21.92 1.41
N LYS A 31 -0.48 22.49 0.23
CA LYS A 31 -1.31 23.69 0.08
C LYS A 31 -2.74 23.54 0.62
N ASN A 32 -3.28 22.32 0.64
CA ASN A 32 -4.63 22.01 1.10
C ASN A 32 -4.73 21.85 2.63
N VAL A 33 -3.60 21.81 3.35
CA VAL A 33 -3.60 21.75 4.80
C VAL A 33 -4.06 23.10 5.36
N LEU A 34 -5.12 23.04 6.17
CA LEU A 34 -5.71 24.19 6.83
C LEU A 34 -4.77 24.79 7.89
N PRO A 35 -4.97 26.06 8.29
CA PRO A 35 -4.11 26.72 9.28
C PRO A 35 -4.04 26.05 10.66
N ILE A 36 -5.07 25.28 11.03
CA ILE A 36 -5.15 24.52 12.28
C ILE A 36 -5.49 23.07 11.95
N LEU A 37 -4.68 22.15 12.47
CA LEU A 37 -4.95 20.71 12.46
C LEU A 37 -5.32 20.26 13.87
N LEU A 38 -6.39 19.47 13.96
CA LEU A 38 -6.80 18.80 15.18
C LEU A 38 -6.55 17.30 15.01
N THR A 39 -5.88 16.70 15.96
CA THR A 39 -5.78 15.23 16.08
C THR A 39 -6.20 14.83 17.48
N THR A 40 -6.39 13.54 17.69
CA THR A 40 -6.78 13.02 19.01
C THR A 40 -5.89 11.87 19.44
N ASP A 41 -5.77 11.73 20.75
CA ASP A 41 -5.20 10.53 21.35
C ASP A 41 -6.15 9.34 21.12
N LYS A 42 -5.60 8.13 21.18
CA LYS A 42 -6.38 6.89 21.06
C LYS A 42 -7.56 6.90 22.03
N GLY A 43 -8.74 6.52 21.51
CA GLY A 43 -9.99 6.47 22.28
C GLY A 43 -10.80 7.77 22.29
N TYR A 44 -10.27 8.85 21.71
CA TYR A 44 -10.98 10.13 21.56
C TYR A 44 -11.38 10.38 20.10
N LEU A 45 -12.61 10.85 19.89
CA LEU A 45 -13.11 11.23 18.57
C LEU A 45 -13.59 12.68 18.59
N ILE A 46 -13.25 13.44 17.55
CA ILE A 46 -13.79 14.77 17.34
C ILE A 46 -15.13 14.63 16.64
N GLN A 47 -16.17 15.11 17.30
CA GLN A 47 -17.49 15.15 16.68
C GLN A 47 -17.87 16.58 16.32
N ALA A 48 -18.17 16.78 15.05
CA ALA A 48 -18.73 18.04 14.61
C ALA A 48 -20.16 18.21 15.16
N PRO A 49 -20.56 19.43 15.58
CA PRO A 49 -21.94 19.68 15.97
C PRO A 49 -22.89 19.43 14.79
N ARG A 50 -24.02 18.75 15.05
CA ARG A 50 -25.06 18.55 14.04
C ARG A 50 -25.70 19.89 13.68
N ILE A 51 -25.43 20.36 12.47
CA ILE A 51 -26.10 21.52 11.86
C ILE A 51 -27.50 21.10 11.40
N LYS A 52 -28.56 21.75 11.92
CA LYS A 52 -29.97 21.40 11.65
C LYS A 52 -30.35 21.32 10.16
N SER A 53 -29.66 22.05 9.29
CA SER A 53 -29.91 22.08 7.85
C SER A 53 -29.18 20.99 7.06
N LYS A 54 -28.38 20.13 7.71
CA LYS A 54 -27.64 19.04 7.06
C LYS A 54 -28.26 17.69 7.41
N VAL A 55 -28.35 16.82 6.40
CA VAL A 55 -28.66 15.42 6.57
C VAL A 55 -27.37 14.69 6.95
N TYR A 56 -27.43 13.88 7.99
CA TYR A 56 -26.33 13.02 8.41
C TYR A 56 -26.78 11.56 8.23
N PRO A 57 -25.87 10.65 7.86
CA PRO A 57 -26.18 9.22 7.84
C PRO A 57 -26.67 8.79 9.23
N ASP A 58 -27.58 7.82 9.23
CA ASP A 58 -28.18 7.25 10.44
C ASP A 58 -27.16 6.33 11.11
N TYR A 59 -26.13 6.93 11.69
CA TYR A 59 -25.23 6.22 12.58
C TYR A 59 -25.94 6.13 13.92
N GLU A 60 -26.22 4.92 14.39
CA GLU A 60 -26.78 4.69 15.71
C GLU A 60 -25.88 5.35 16.75
N ARG A 61 -26.31 6.48 17.27
CA ARG A 61 -25.72 7.01 18.49
C ARG A 61 -26.41 6.31 19.65
N SER A 62 -25.66 5.90 20.68
CA SER A 62 -26.31 5.46 21.91
C SER A 62 -27.18 6.59 22.47
N GLU A 63 -28.15 6.25 23.32
CA GLU A 63 -28.98 7.24 24.03
C GLU A 63 -28.12 8.30 24.76
N ASP A 64 -26.90 7.92 25.15
CA ASP A 64 -25.90 8.74 25.83
C ASP A 64 -25.04 9.60 24.90
N ASN A 65 -25.38 9.66 23.61
CA ASN A 65 -24.58 10.38 22.63
C ASN A 65 -23.14 9.82 22.51
N GLU A 66 -22.89 8.53 22.68
CA GLU A 66 -21.57 7.94 22.41
C GLU A 66 -21.47 7.42 20.95
N PRO A 67 -20.31 7.60 20.29
CA PRO A 67 -20.06 6.94 19.01
C PRO A 67 -20.05 5.43 19.21
N LYS A 68 -20.94 4.70 18.55
CA LYS A 68 -20.91 3.24 18.52
C LYS A 68 -19.82 2.76 17.54
N GLY A 69 -18.95 1.84 17.94
CA GLY A 69 -17.96 1.19 17.07
C GLY A 69 -16.52 1.68 17.22
N GLY A 70 -15.64 1.24 16.30
CA GLY A 70 -14.22 1.58 16.29
C GLY A 70 -13.93 2.88 15.53
N GLY A 71 -12.89 3.61 15.95
CA GLY A 71 -12.34 4.77 15.25
C GLY A 71 -10.97 4.46 14.64
N HIS A 72 -10.59 5.23 13.61
CA HIS A 72 -9.27 5.17 12.99
C HIS A 72 -8.77 6.59 12.63
N GLY A 73 -7.53 6.68 12.15
CA GLY A 73 -6.88 7.97 11.83
C GLY A 73 -6.02 8.54 12.96
N PHE A 74 -5.75 7.73 13.98
CA PHE A 74 -4.77 8.05 15.02
C PHE A 74 -3.34 7.94 14.46
N ASP A 75 -2.38 8.41 15.26
CA ASP A 75 -0.97 8.35 14.92
C ASP A 75 -0.45 6.89 14.89
N ALA A 76 -0.10 6.41 13.69
CA ALA A 76 0.31 5.02 13.46
C ALA A 76 1.66 4.66 14.11
N ASP A 77 2.48 5.64 14.50
CA ASP A 77 3.73 5.39 15.20
C ASP A 77 3.49 4.98 16.67
N TYR A 78 2.35 5.38 17.25
CA TYR A 78 2.03 5.16 18.66
C TYR A 78 0.85 4.21 18.89
N VAL A 79 0.00 4.02 17.87
CA VAL A 79 -1.20 3.19 17.97
C VAL A 79 -1.03 1.98 17.05
N ASP A 80 -0.64 0.85 17.62
CA ASP A 80 -0.41 -0.41 16.89
C ASP A 80 -1.65 -0.86 16.09
N GLU A 81 -2.86 -0.56 16.57
CA GLU A 81 -4.11 -0.89 15.87
C GLU A 81 -4.34 -0.10 14.57
N MET A 82 -3.54 0.95 14.30
CA MET A 82 -3.57 1.67 13.02
C MET A 82 -2.68 1.03 11.96
N ARG A 83 -1.89 0.00 12.30
CA ARG A 83 -1.06 -0.72 11.34
C ARG A 83 -1.91 -1.61 10.43
N ALA A 84 -1.58 -1.59 9.14
CA ALA A 84 -2.20 -2.47 8.15
C ALA A 84 -1.44 -3.79 8.01
N ILE A 85 -2.09 -4.77 7.39
CA ILE A 85 -1.51 -6.06 7.02
C ILE A 85 -1.18 -6.09 5.53
N MET A 86 -0.08 -6.74 5.17
CA MET A 86 0.33 -6.98 3.78
C MET A 86 0.76 -8.43 3.62
N TYR A 87 0.25 -9.09 2.58
CA TYR A 87 0.66 -10.42 2.18
C TYR A 87 1.04 -10.41 0.70
N GLY A 88 2.21 -10.94 0.38
CA GLY A 88 2.68 -11.11 -1.00
C GLY A 88 2.85 -12.60 -1.32
N PHE A 89 2.23 -13.07 -2.39
CA PHE A 89 2.43 -14.42 -2.92
C PHE A 89 2.62 -14.38 -4.42
N GLY A 90 3.63 -15.09 -4.92
CA GLY A 90 3.91 -15.15 -6.34
C GLY A 90 5.33 -15.64 -6.63
N PRO A 91 5.67 -15.82 -7.91
CA PRO A 91 6.99 -16.30 -8.32
C PRO A 91 8.12 -15.35 -7.92
N SER A 92 7.86 -14.04 -7.89
CA SER A 92 8.86 -13.01 -7.59
C SER A 92 9.12 -12.82 -6.08
N PHE A 93 8.17 -13.20 -5.21
CA PHE A 93 8.30 -13.03 -3.76
C PHE A 93 9.14 -14.14 -3.14
N ARG A 94 9.88 -13.82 -2.07
CA ARG A 94 10.52 -14.83 -1.22
C ARG A 94 9.45 -15.71 -0.56
N ARG A 95 9.74 -17.00 -0.41
CA ARG A 95 8.82 -17.97 0.22
C ARG A 95 9.10 -18.09 1.71
N ASN A 96 8.06 -18.31 2.51
CA ASN A 96 8.14 -18.47 3.97
C ASN A 96 8.94 -17.36 4.65
N TYR A 97 8.77 -16.13 4.16
CA TYR A 97 9.52 -14.97 4.62
C TYR A 97 8.58 -14.01 5.35
N VAL A 98 8.98 -13.62 6.55
CA VAL A 98 8.34 -12.54 7.32
C VAL A 98 9.24 -11.33 7.18
N SER A 99 8.74 -10.28 6.54
CA SER A 99 9.50 -9.06 6.35
C SER A 99 9.50 -8.20 7.62
N GLU A 100 10.48 -7.32 7.72
CA GLU A 100 10.34 -6.11 8.53
C GLU A 100 9.13 -5.27 8.04
N PRO A 101 8.59 -4.37 8.89
CA PRO A 101 7.49 -3.50 8.50
C PRO A 101 7.83 -2.66 7.26
N LEU A 102 6.83 -2.55 6.38
CA LEU A 102 6.86 -1.66 5.23
C LEU A 102 6.11 -0.38 5.56
N GLU A 103 6.57 0.72 4.97
CA GLU A 103 5.81 1.95 4.94
C GLU A 103 4.80 1.90 3.77
N MET A 104 3.65 2.56 3.93
CA MET A 104 2.65 2.62 2.86
C MET A 104 3.23 3.21 1.55
N VAL A 105 4.20 4.12 1.65
CA VAL A 105 4.88 4.73 0.50
C VAL A 105 5.75 3.75 -0.31
N ASP A 106 6.15 2.61 0.27
CA ASP A 106 7.02 1.62 -0.41
C ASP A 106 6.25 0.78 -1.45
N HIS A 107 4.93 0.69 -1.32
CA HIS A 107 4.10 -0.18 -2.13
C HIS A 107 4.14 0.19 -3.62
N TYR A 108 4.28 1.48 -3.94
CA TYR A 108 4.42 1.94 -5.32
C TYR A 108 5.66 1.34 -6.00
N ASN A 109 6.82 1.36 -5.33
CA ASN A 109 8.06 0.78 -5.84
C ASN A 109 7.94 -0.73 -6.00
N LEU A 110 7.34 -1.41 -5.02
CA LEU A 110 7.06 -2.85 -5.11
C LEU A 110 6.23 -3.18 -6.35
N PHE A 111 5.15 -2.45 -6.61
CA PHE A 111 4.31 -2.69 -7.79
C PHE A 111 5.05 -2.40 -9.09
N CYS A 112 5.83 -1.31 -9.16
CA CYS A 112 6.64 -1.01 -10.34
C CYS A 112 7.62 -2.16 -10.64
N ARG A 113 8.29 -2.69 -9.61
CA ARG A 113 9.23 -3.81 -9.74
C ARG A 113 8.54 -5.09 -10.21
N LEU A 114 7.38 -5.42 -9.65
CA LEU A 114 6.60 -6.60 -10.04
C LEU A 114 6.09 -6.51 -11.48
N LEU A 115 5.73 -5.29 -11.94
CA LEU A 115 5.27 -5.02 -13.30
C LEU A 115 6.41 -4.80 -14.30
N SER A 116 7.66 -4.81 -13.85
CA SER A 116 8.84 -4.50 -14.67
C SER A 116 8.76 -3.13 -15.38
N ILE A 117 8.25 -2.12 -14.67
CA ILE A 117 8.20 -0.72 -15.14
C ILE A 117 9.09 0.17 -14.29
N PRO A 118 9.65 1.26 -14.85
CA PRO A 118 10.43 2.20 -14.07
C PRO A 118 9.53 2.94 -13.05
N SER A 119 10.01 3.05 -11.80
CA SER A 119 9.39 3.91 -10.81
C SER A 119 9.71 5.38 -11.11
N HIS A 120 8.72 6.27 -10.93
CA HIS A 120 8.97 7.71 -10.90
C HIS A 120 9.46 8.15 -9.51
N PRO A 121 10.09 9.34 -9.39
CA PRO A 121 10.51 9.85 -8.08
C PRO A 121 9.38 9.86 -7.06
N ASN A 122 9.61 9.20 -5.93
CA ASN A 122 8.63 9.05 -4.84
C ASN A 122 9.37 8.90 -3.50
N ASN A 123 8.62 8.71 -2.40
CA ASN A 123 9.17 8.67 -1.05
C ASN A 123 9.36 7.25 -0.49
N GLY A 124 9.09 6.22 -1.28
CA GLY A 124 9.33 4.82 -0.93
C GLY A 124 10.82 4.46 -0.90
N SER A 125 11.16 3.47 -0.08
CA SER A 125 12.51 2.92 0.04
C SER A 125 12.67 1.67 -0.80
N GLU A 126 13.57 1.72 -1.78
CA GLU A 126 13.91 0.53 -2.60
C GLU A 126 14.54 -0.58 -1.76
N ASP A 127 15.41 -0.25 -0.80
CA ASP A 127 16.05 -1.21 0.10
C ASP A 127 15.06 -2.08 0.90
N ARG A 128 13.90 -1.50 1.27
CA ARG A 128 12.83 -2.26 1.95
C ARG A 128 12.10 -3.19 0.98
N VAL A 129 11.87 -2.72 -0.25
CA VAL A 129 11.18 -3.49 -1.30
C VAL A 129 12.04 -4.67 -1.80
N GLU A 130 13.34 -4.46 -2.01
CA GLU A 130 14.25 -5.48 -2.53
C GLU A 130 14.29 -6.73 -1.65
N LYS A 131 14.25 -6.55 -0.33
CA LYS A 131 14.24 -7.65 0.65
C LYS A 131 13.00 -8.55 0.54
N LEU A 132 11.90 -8.08 -0.06
CA LEU A 132 10.68 -8.86 -0.25
C LEU A 132 10.79 -9.84 -1.43
N LEU A 133 11.64 -9.51 -2.41
CA LEU A 133 11.73 -10.19 -3.68
C LEU A 133 12.91 -11.14 -3.71
N LYS A 134 12.82 -12.17 -4.57
CA LYS A 134 13.96 -13.01 -4.88
C LYS A 134 15.00 -12.19 -5.65
N GLU A 135 16.27 -12.47 -5.41
CA GLU A 135 17.32 -12.01 -6.31
C GLU A 135 17.06 -12.59 -7.70
N TYR A 136 17.11 -11.75 -8.72
CA TYR A 136 17.12 -12.21 -10.09
C TYR A 136 18.55 -12.71 -10.35
N GLU A 137 18.74 -14.01 -10.53
CA GLU A 137 20.00 -14.50 -11.10
C GLU A 137 20.08 -13.95 -12.52
N VAL A 138 20.90 -12.92 -12.71
CA VAL A 138 21.36 -12.52 -14.03
C VAL A 138 22.29 -13.64 -14.47
N ASN A 139 21.78 -14.59 -15.25
CA ASN A 139 22.63 -15.48 -16.03
C ASN A 139 23.29 -14.63 -17.12
N ASP A 140 24.40 -13.99 -16.77
CA ASP A 140 25.40 -13.47 -17.70
C ASP A 140 26.15 -14.67 -18.32
N ASN A 141 25.41 -15.56 -18.97
CA ASN A 141 25.98 -16.38 -20.03
C ASN A 141 25.80 -15.56 -21.29
N SER A 142 26.70 -14.60 -21.48
CA SER A 142 27.10 -14.21 -22.82
C SER A 142 27.64 -15.48 -23.48
N ASP A 143 26.76 -16.24 -24.13
CA ASP A 143 27.18 -17.21 -25.13
C ASP A 143 27.80 -16.38 -26.26
N GLU A 144 29.10 -16.17 -26.11
CA GLU A 144 30.05 -15.82 -27.15
C GLU A 144 29.94 -16.93 -28.21
N SER A 145 28.99 -16.76 -29.13
CA SER A 145 28.90 -17.60 -30.31
C SER A 145 29.98 -17.14 -31.27
N ASP A 146 31.07 -17.91 -31.27
CA ASP A 146 32.01 -18.01 -32.38
C ASP A 146 31.22 -18.10 -33.69
N TYR A 147 31.32 -17.06 -34.52
CA TYR A 147 31.00 -17.16 -35.94
C TYR A 147 32.11 -17.97 -36.60
N ASP A 148 31.95 -19.29 -36.61
CA ASP A 148 32.73 -20.19 -37.46
C ASP A 148 31.95 -20.40 -38.77
N ASP A 149 32.40 -19.73 -39.83
CA ASP A 149 31.95 -19.91 -41.20
C ASP A 149 32.28 -21.34 -41.65
N ASN A 150 31.26 -22.20 -41.76
CA ASN A 150 31.32 -23.35 -42.65
C ASN A 150 29.96 -23.57 -43.31
N GLU A 151 29.90 -23.16 -44.59
CA GLU A 151 28.95 -23.67 -45.57
C GLU A 151 29.07 -25.21 -45.65
N ASP A 152 27.95 -25.93 -45.56
CA ASP A 152 27.59 -26.97 -46.53
C ASP A 152 26.23 -27.64 -46.22
N ASN A 153 25.29 -27.38 -47.13
CA ASN A 153 24.25 -28.23 -47.72
C ASN A 153 23.36 -29.23 -46.93
N ASP A 154 22.09 -29.13 -47.33
CA ASP A 154 21.09 -30.19 -47.63
C ASP A 154 20.05 -30.63 -46.58
N ASN A 155 18.82 -30.17 -46.84
CA ASN A 155 17.51 -30.85 -46.84
C ASN A 155 17.10 -31.77 -45.67
N ASN A 156 16.04 -31.41 -44.94
CA ASN A 156 14.72 -32.09 -45.01
C ASN A 156 13.68 -31.54 -44.00
N GLU A 157 12.49 -31.29 -44.56
CA GLU A 157 11.10 -31.46 -44.10
C GLU A 157 10.70 -31.44 -42.60
N ASP A 158 9.70 -30.56 -42.34
CA ASP A 158 8.47 -30.69 -41.53
C ASP A 158 8.53 -31.19 -40.07
N ASN A 159 7.94 -30.41 -39.15
CA ASN A 159 6.81 -30.82 -38.29
C ASN A 159 6.41 -29.70 -37.29
N ASP A 160 5.22 -29.15 -37.55
CA ASP A 160 4.12 -28.75 -36.68
C ASP A 160 4.29 -28.12 -35.26
N ASP A 161 3.64 -26.95 -35.20
CA ASP A 161 3.04 -26.16 -34.13
C ASP A 161 2.24 -26.96 -33.09
N ASP A 162 2.57 -26.84 -31.79
CA ASP A 162 1.67 -27.24 -30.68
C ASP A 162 2.07 -26.73 -29.27
N SER A 163 2.57 -25.49 -29.12
CA SER A 163 3.06 -24.99 -27.80
C SER A 163 2.28 -23.81 -27.19
N VAL A 164 1.26 -23.27 -27.85
CA VAL A 164 0.64 -21.98 -27.44
C VAL A 164 -0.66 -22.13 -26.63
N SER A 165 -1.26 -23.32 -26.52
CA SER A 165 -2.61 -23.47 -25.94
C SER A 165 -2.65 -23.81 -24.44
N HIS A 166 -1.55 -24.25 -23.82
CA HIS A 166 -1.60 -24.81 -22.45
C HIS A 166 -1.27 -23.82 -21.31
N LEU A 167 -0.73 -22.63 -21.62
CA LEU A 167 -0.31 -21.64 -20.61
C LEU A 167 -1.39 -20.64 -20.19
N GLN A 168 -2.51 -20.54 -20.93
CA GLN A 168 -3.48 -19.46 -20.72
C GLN A 168 -4.66 -19.83 -19.79
N LEU A 169 -4.88 -21.14 -19.52
CA LEU A 169 -6.04 -21.60 -18.74
C LEU A 169 -5.82 -21.58 -17.21
N HIS A 170 -4.58 -21.64 -16.73
CA HIS A 170 -4.30 -21.61 -15.28
C HIS A 170 -4.39 -20.21 -14.67
N SER A 171 -4.36 -19.14 -15.48
CA SER A 171 -4.36 -17.76 -14.98
C SER A 171 -5.73 -17.25 -14.55
N PHE A 172 -6.84 -17.82 -15.07
CA PHE A 172 -8.19 -17.31 -14.77
C PHE A 172 -8.81 -17.91 -13.50
N LEU A 173 -8.48 -19.16 -13.15
CA LEU A 173 -9.04 -19.83 -11.97
C LEU A 173 -8.52 -19.25 -10.64
N ILE A 174 -7.29 -18.74 -10.62
CA ILE A 174 -6.67 -18.19 -9.39
C ILE A 174 -7.23 -16.80 -9.07
N TYR A 175 -7.56 -15.99 -10.08
CA TYR A 175 -8.16 -14.66 -9.90
C TYR A 175 -9.59 -14.73 -9.33
N GLY A 176 -10.39 -15.74 -9.70
CA GLY A 176 -11.76 -15.89 -9.21
C GLY A 176 -11.88 -16.22 -7.71
N VAL A 177 -10.94 -16.98 -7.17
CA VAL A 177 -10.94 -17.36 -5.74
C VAL A 177 -10.50 -16.20 -4.85
N PHE A 178 -9.54 -15.38 -5.31
CA PHE A 178 -9.00 -14.26 -4.52
C PHE A 178 -9.99 -13.12 -4.31
N VAL A 179 -10.80 -12.77 -5.32
CA VAL A 179 -11.81 -11.70 -5.20
C VAL A 179 -12.93 -12.07 -4.23
N THR A 180 -13.28 -13.35 -4.14
CA THR A 180 -14.41 -13.81 -3.30
C THR A 180 -14.06 -13.81 -1.80
N ILE A 181 -12.81 -14.09 -1.44
CA ILE A 181 -12.37 -14.11 -0.04
C ILE A 181 -12.30 -12.69 0.54
N ILE A 182 -11.93 -11.68 -0.27
CA ILE A 182 -11.83 -10.29 0.20
C ILE A 182 -13.23 -9.68 0.45
N ILE A 183 -14.25 -10.05 -0.33
CA ILE A 183 -15.61 -9.49 -0.16
C ILE A 183 -16.33 -10.12 1.03
N SER A 184 -15.92 -11.30 1.50
CA SER A 184 -16.59 -12.00 2.61
C SER A 184 -16.09 -11.60 4.01
N LEU A 185 -15.18 -10.62 4.09
CA LEU A 185 -14.59 -10.13 5.34
C LEU A 185 -14.91 -8.66 5.66
N PHE A 186 -15.91 -8.07 4.99
CA PHE A 186 -16.44 -6.72 5.28
C PHE A 186 -17.95 -6.74 5.46
#